data_AF-G9N3E9-F1
#
_entry.id   AF-G9N3E9-F1
#
_cell.length_a   1.000
_cell.length_b   1.000
_cell.length_c   1.000
_cell.angle_alpha   90.00
_cell.angle_beta   90.00
_cell.angle_gamma   90.00
#
_symmetry.space_group_name_H-M   'P 1'
#
loop_
_entity.id
_entity.type
_entity.pdbx_description
1 polymer ?
#
loop_
_entity_poly.entity_id
_entity_poly.type
_entity_poly.pdbx_seq_one_letter_code
_entity_poly.pdbx_strand_id
1 'polypeptide(L)'
;MEIYVYPQPLYVLLCAVAIFEASLFCLPPHTFYRAAAIALLAAVTYSFQLSLLEYFSNRAFISLALGATWTTFLNAFEILIVSNVGPHDPGLQSANPGKPIWRAFRAATLPFNWRRIGTKWQIQVPASTEDSSITGRVRFLFRRLVVLIACYLVMDLCAAGPPPDPNMITREKQTISYLFAGTGATSEEVGFRVATTIVFLINAAIVVIGVYDLLAIVAVLCGDQPQSWPPIWQGWPSQAYSVRRFWGNYYHQGLRKALSGPADWIIDLVIPRGTLISRYSRLALAFFLSAMLHHQAERSETGQLIFFSSQALGIMLEDTAHKLYSFSPVQLPRQIERALGYLWVLVWLVCLVPYWSYSTMRTMDDPVRDRATFEIFKKVLSK
;
A
#
# COMPACT_ATOMS: atom_id res chain seq x y z
N MET A 1 -0.28 32.21 20.52
CA MET A 1 -0.10 32.20 19.06
C MET A 1 1.18 31.40 18.83
N GLU A 2 1.06 30.07 18.81
CA GLU A 2 2.23 29.20 18.66
C GLU A 2 2.72 29.28 17.22
N ILE A 3 3.98 29.66 17.07
CA ILE A 3 4.68 29.76 15.80
C ILE A 3 4.92 28.33 15.31
N TYR A 4 4.39 27.99 14.13
CA TYR A 4 4.61 26.69 13.47
C TYR A 4 6.10 26.33 13.48
N VAL A 5 6.49 25.32 14.27
CA VAL A 5 7.90 24.92 14.48
C VAL A 5 8.45 24.10 13.30
N TYR A 6 7.56 23.51 12.48
CA TYR A 6 7.96 22.66 11.36
C TYR A 6 7.88 23.37 10.00
N PRO A 7 8.88 23.14 9.11
CA PRO A 7 8.85 23.65 7.75
C PRO A 7 7.59 23.16 7.00
N GLN A 8 7.09 23.95 6.06
CA GLN A 8 5.92 23.52 5.30
C GLN A 8 6.21 22.20 4.57
N PRO A 9 5.27 21.25 4.54
CA PRO A 9 5.47 19.93 3.94
C PRO A 9 6.06 20.00 2.52
N LEU A 10 5.62 20.96 1.71
CA LEU A 10 6.11 21.13 0.33
C LEU A 10 7.63 21.33 0.24
N TYR A 11 8.23 22.14 1.13
CA TYR A 11 9.68 22.36 1.10
C TYR A 11 10.45 21.09 1.44
N VAL A 12 9.96 20.32 2.43
CA VAL A 12 10.61 19.07 2.83
C VAL A 12 10.51 18.01 1.73
N LEU A 13 9.37 17.95 1.01
CA LEU A 13 9.20 17.08 -0.15
C LEU A 13 10.17 17.44 -1.27
N LEU A 14 10.31 18.72 -1.60
CA LEU A 14 11.26 19.19 -2.62
C LEU A 14 12.71 18.84 -2.22
N CYS A 15 13.07 19.00 -0.94
CA CYS A 15 14.37 18.57 -0.42
C CYS A 15 14.58 17.05 -0.59
N ALA A 16 13.58 16.22 -0.29
CA ALA A 16 13.67 14.77 -0.45
C ALA A 16 13.90 14.37 -1.92
N VAL A 17 13.18 15.00 -2.84
CA VAL A 17 13.36 14.79 -4.29
C VAL A 17 14.75 15.20 -4.75
N ALA A 18 15.23 16.37 -4.32
CA ALA A 18 16.56 16.86 -4.67
C ALA A 18 17.69 15.94 -4.15
N ILE A 19 17.57 15.45 -2.91
CA ILE A 19 18.52 14.48 -2.33
C ILE A 19 18.53 13.19 -3.17
N PHE A 20 17.35 12.68 -3.53
CA PHE A 20 17.24 11.48 -4.35
C PHE A 20 17.91 11.66 -5.72
N GLU A 21 17.61 12.75 -6.44
CA GLU A 21 18.20 13.03 -7.75
C GLU A 21 19.72 13.18 -7.68
N ALA A 22 20.22 13.97 -6.73
CA ALA A 22 21.65 14.14 -6.51
C ALA A 22 22.33 12.80 -6.20
N SER A 23 21.68 11.93 -5.42
CA SER A 23 22.18 10.58 -5.13
C SER A 23 22.22 9.69 -6.37
N LEU A 24 21.23 9.80 -7.25
CA LEU A 24 21.15 9.00 -8.46
C LEU A 24 22.20 9.43 -9.50
N PHE A 25 22.38 10.74 -9.70
CA PHE A 25 23.23 11.27 -10.77
C PHE A 25 24.67 11.54 -10.34
N CYS A 26 24.92 11.96 -9.10
CA CYS A 26 26.24 12.40 -8.66
C CYS A 26 26.98 11.35 -7.82
N LEU A 27 26.29 10.38 -7.21
CA LEU A 27 26.93 9.37 -6.37
C LEU A 27 27.13 8.05 -7.12
N PRO A 28 28.35 7.47 -7.10
CA PRO A 28 28.63 6.23 -7.80
C PRO A 28 27.81 5.08 -7.20
N PRO A 29 27.38 4.10 -8.02
CA PRO A 29 26.77 2.87 -7.53
C PRO A 29 27.68 2.10 -6.56
N HIS A 30 27.10 1.34 -5.61
CA HIS A 30 27.81 0.55 -4.59
C HIS A 30 28.71 1.35 -3.62
N THR A 31 28.47 2.64 -3.41
CA THR A 31 29.29 3.47 -2.51
C THR A 31 28.67 3.69 -1.14
N PHE A 32 29.52 3.90 -0.12
CA PHE A 32 29.09 4.36 1.20
C PHE A 32 28.33 5.70 1.14
N TYR A 33 28.63 6.55 0.14
CA TYR A 33 27.91 7.80 -0.07
C TYR A 33 26.41 7.58 -0.34
N ARG A 34 26.02 6.51 -1.04
CA ARG A 34 24.59 6.17 -1.22
C ARG A 34 23.93 5.76 0.09
N ALA A 35 24.65 5.05 0.96
CA ALA A 35 24.14 4.71 2.28
C ALA A 35 23.94 5.97 3.15
N ALA A 36 24.90 6.91 3.13
CA ALA A 36 24.77 8.19 3.81
C ALA A 36 23.61 9.03 3.26
N ALA A 37 23.42 9.04 1.93
CA ALA A 37 22.31 9.76 1.30
C ALA A 37 20.94 9.17 1.66
N ILE A 38 20.83 7.85 1.79
CA ILE A 38 19.62 7.19 2.30
C ILE A 38 19.35 7.56 3.76
N ALA A 39 20.37 7.62 4.60
CA ALA A 39 20.21 8.06 5.99
C ALA A 39 19.70 9.51 6.06
N LEU A 40 20.25 10.40 5.22
CA LEU A 40 19.76 11.77 5.08
C LEU A 40 18.31 11.81 4.57
N LEU A 41 17.99 11.01 3.54
CA LEU A 41 16.65 10.90 3.00
C LEU A 41 15.65 10.40 4.05
N ALA A 42 16.06 9.48 4.93
CA ALA A 42 15.24 9.00 6.05
C ALA A 42 14.94 10.13 7.04
N ALA A 43 15.94 10.95 7.40
CA ALA A 43 15.76 12.10 8.29
C ALA A 43 14.81 13.16 7.69
N VAL A 44 14.95 13.44 6.38
CA VAL A 44 14.04 14.36 5.66
C VAL A 44 12.63 13.77 5.56
N THR A 45 12.51 12.48 5.28
CA THR A 45 11.21 11.77 5.27
C THR A 45 10.52 11.84 6.63
N TYR A 46 11.26 11.64 7.71
CA TYR A 46 10.75 11.77 9.07
C TYR A 46 10.31 13.21 9.39
N SER A 47 11.10 14.20 8.98
CA SER A 47 10.74 15.62 9.11
C SER A 47 9.45 15.95 8.33
N PHE A 48 9.27 15.35 7.14
CA PHE A 48 8.04 15.49 6.36
C PHE A 48 6.84 14.86 7.08
N GLN A 49 7.01 13.68 7.68
CA GLN A 49 5.98 13.07 8.52
C GLN A 49 5.57 13.99 9.68
N LEU A 50 6.52 14.56 10.42
CA LEU A 50 6.21 15.47 11.53
C LEU A 50 5.46 16.72 11.02
N SER A 51 5.86 17.24 9.87
CA SER A 51 5.17 18.36 9.21
C SER A 51 3.74 17.99 8.78
N LEU A 52 3.51 16.78 8.27
CA LEU A 52 2.16 16.33 7.92
C LEU A 52 1.25 16.21 9.15
N LEU A 53 1.78 15.69 10.26
CA LEU A 53 1.05 15.55 11.52
C LEU A 53 0.70 16.89 12.16
N GLU A 54 1.50 17.94 11.90
CA GLU A 54 1.28 19.30 12.40
C GLU A 54 0.26 20.07 11.56
N TYR A 55 0.40 20.04 10.23
CA TYR A 55 -0.39 20.89 9.32
C TYR A 55 -1.76 20.31 8.96
N PHE A 56 -1.95 19.00 9.08
CA PHE A 56 -3.20 18.33 8.73
C PHE A 56 -3.83 17.69 9.96
N SER A 57 -5.16 17.83 10.08
CA SER A 57 -5.94 17.27 11.19
C SER A 57 -6.85 16.10 10.80
N ASN A 58 -7.07 15.88 9.49
CA ASN A 58 -7.89 14.78 8.99
C ASN A 58 -7.08 13.47 9.03
N ARG A 59 -7.49 12.54 9.89
CA ARG A 59 -6.75 11.29 10.12
C ARG A 59 -6.69 10.38 8.90
N ALA A 60 -7.79 10.27 8.14
CA ALA A 60 -7.85 9.42 6.95
C ALA A 60 -6.84 9.85 5.88
N PHE A 61 -6.72 11.17 5.66
CA PHE A 61 -5.71 11.75 4.77
C PHE A 61 -4.30 11.55 5.29
N ILE A 62 -4.05 11.81 6.58
CA ILE A 62 -2.73 11.62 7.20
C ILE A 62 -2.28 10.17 7.05
N SER A 63 -3.15 9.19 7.33
CA SER A 63 -2.84 7.76 7.20
C SER A 63 -2.40 7.40 5.78
N LEU A 64 -3.14 7.86 4.78
CA LEU A 64 -2.78 7.67 3.38
C LEU A 64 -1.47 8.39 3.00
N ALA A 65 -1.32 9.65 3.41
CA ALA A 65 -0.15 10.47 3.08
C ALA A 65 1.13 9.92 3.72
N LEU A 66 1.08 9.47 4.98
CA LEU A 66 2.21 8.84 5.65
C LEU A 66 2.55 7.49 5.03
N GLY A 67 1.55 6.68 4.68
CA GLY A 67 1.76 5.44 3.93
C GLY A 67 2.46 5.69 2.60
N ALA A 68 1.99 6.67 1.82
CA ALA A 68 2.60 7.07 0.55
C ALA A 68 4.03 7.63 0.72
N THR A 69 4.25 8.42 1.76
CA THR A 69 5.56 9.01 2.11
C THR A 69 6.60 7.93 2.33
N TRP A 70 6.34 7.01 3.26
CA TRP A 70 7.29 5.97 3.59
C TRP A 70 7.40 4.89 2.51
N THR A 71 6.33 4.63 1.77
CA THR A 71 6.41 3.82 0.54
C THR A 71 7.38 4.43 -0.46
N THR A 72 7.31 5.74 -0.68
CA THR A 72 8.21 6.46 -1.59
C THR A 72 9.66 6.41 -1.10
N PHE A 73 9.89 6.56 0.21
CA PHE A 73 11.21 6.38 0.81
C PHE A 73 11.77 4.97 0.60
N LEU A 74 10.99 3.93 0.93
CA LEU A 74 11.40 2.53 0.72
C LEU A 74 11.61 2.21 -0.76
N ASN A 75 10.83 2.84 -1.63
CA ASN A 75 11.01 2.72 -3.07
C ASN A 75 12.31 3.39 -3.53
N ALA A 76 12.70 4.53 -2.94
CA ALA A 76 13.99 5.18 -3.16
C ALA A 76 15.17 4.33 -2.66
N PHE A 77 15.02 3.72 -1.47
CA PHE A 77 15.97 2.74 -0.95
C PHE A 77 16.17 1.58 -1.94
N GLU A 78 15.07 1.01 -2.45
CA GLU A 78 15.13 -0.08 -3.42
C GLU A 78 15.87 0.32 -4.69
N ILE A 79 15.66 1.54 -5.22
CA ILE A 79 16.38 2.05 -6.40
C ILE A 79 17.87 2.19 -6.11
N LEU A 80 18.22 2.91 -5.04
CA LEU A 80 19.59 3.39 -4.83
C LEU A 80 20.51 2.30 -4.23
N ILE A 81 19.97 1.44 -3.36
CA ILE A 81 20.75 0.45 -2.61
C ILE A 81 20.58 -0.95 -3.20
N VAL A 82 19.33 -1.38 -3.44
CA VAL A 82 19.04 -2.78 -3.81
C VAL A 82 19.26 -3.02 -5.30
N SER A 83 18.51 -2.30 -6.14
CA SER A 83 18.67 -2.31 -7.59
C SER A 83 19.92 -1.53 -8.04
N ASN A 84 20.46 -0.69 -7.14
CA ASN A 84 21.68 0.10 -7.34
C ASN A 84 21.73 0.84 -8.70
N VAL A 85 20.61 1.49 -9.04
CA VAL A 85 20.43 2.14 -10.33
C VAL A 85 21.44 3.27 -10.50
N GLY A 86 22.11 3.31 -11.65
CA GLY A 86 23.06 4.36 -12.02
C GLY A 86 22.52 5.32 -13.08
N PRO A 87 23.16 6.47 -13.30
CA PRO A 87 22.71 7.48 -14.27
C PRO A 87 22.76 7.00 -15.73
N HIS A 88 23.59 5.99 -15.99
CA HIS A 88 23.73 5.33 -17.29
C HIS A 88 22.88 4.07 -17.41
N ASP A 89 22.05 3.74 -16.43
CA ASP A 89 21.25 2.52 -16.51
C ASP A 89 20.31 2.57 -17.75
N PRO A 90 20.31 1.55 -18.62
CA PRO A 90 19.44 1.50 -19.80
C PRO A 90 17.95 1.68 -19.46
N GLY A 91 17.52 1.30 -18.25
CA GLY A 91 16.16 1.48 -17.77
C GLY A 91 15.75 2.94 -17.51
N LEU A 92 16.72 3.85 -17.42
CA LEU A 92 16.53 5.30 -17.38
C LEU A 92 16.70 5.95 -18.77
N GLN A 93 17.28 5.22 -19.74
CA GLN A 93 17.53 5.70 -21.08
C GLN A 93 16.40 5.27 -22.02
N SER A 94 15.70 6.23 -22.59
CA SER A 94 14.75 6.00 -23.68
C SER A 94 15.49 5.66 -24.98
N ALA A 95 14.79 5.01 -25.92
CA ALA A 95 15.23 4.88 -27.32
C ALA A 95 15.55 6.23 -28.00
N ASN A 96 15.10 7.34 -27.41
CA ASN A 96 15.55 8.70 -27.73
C ASN A 96 16.19 9.34 -26.50
N PRO A 97 17.49 9.70 -26.51
CA PRO A 97 18.14 10.43 -25.43
C PRO A 97 17.57 11.85 -25.40
N GLY A 98 16.48 12.04 -24.64
CA GLY A 98 15.87 13.35 -24.45
C GLY A 98 16.85 14.36 -23.83
N LYS A 99 16.53 15.66 -23.97
CA LYS A 99 17.26 16.76 -23.34
C LYS A 99 17.51 16.46 -21.84
N PRO A 100 18.65 16.92 -21.25
CA PRO A 100 19.00 16.65 -19.85
C PRO A 100 17.88 16.92 -18.84
N ILE A 101 17.07 17.97 -19.06
CA ILE A 101 15.92 18.31 -18.22
C ILE A 101 14.85 17.22 -18.14
N TRP A 102 14.61 16.49 -19.23
CA TRP A 102 13.66 15.37 -19.25
C TRP A 102 14.21 14.14 -18.53
N ARG A 103 15.53 13.97 -18.52
CA ARG A 103 16.18 12.91 -17.75
C ARG A 103 16.11 13.18 -16.24
N ALA A 104 16.35 14.43 -15.84
CA ALA A 104 16.15 14.87 -14.46
C ALA A 104 14.70 14.67 -14.03
N PHE A 105 13.73 15.24 -14.75
CA PHE A 105 12.30 15.06 -14.42
C PHE A 105 11.89 13.59 -14.24
N ARG A 106 12.34 12.70 -15.13
CA ARG A 106 12.08 11.25 -14.97
C ARG A 106 12.69 10.66 -13.71
N ALA A 107 13.93 11.04 -13.38
CA ALA A 107 14.57 10.63 -12.14
C ALA A 107 13.80 11.13 -10.91
N ALA A 108 13.41 12.41 -10.86
CA ALA A 108 12.55 12.94 -9.79
C ALA A 108 11.25 12.13 -9.61
N THR A 109 10.65 11.64 -10.69
CA THR A 109 9.40 10.85 -10.63
C THR A 109 9.62 9.38 -10.24
N LEU A 110 10.83 8.86 -10.33
CA LEU A 110 11.10 7.42 -10.15
C LEU A 110 10.75 6.88 -8.75
N PRO A 111 11.00 7.59 -7.64
CA PRO A 111 10.54 7.20 -6.30
C PRO A 111 9.01 7.12 -6.19
N PHE A 112 8.27 7.95 -6.94
CA PHE A 112 6.81 7.97 -6.95
C PHE A 112 6.21 6.94 -7.90
N ASN A 113 6.99 6.45 -8.87
CA ASN A 113 6.62 5.35 -9.75
C ASN A 113 6.77 4.00 -9.02
N TRP A 114 5.89 3.73 -8.05
CA TRP A 114 5.91 2.55 -7.19
C TRP A 114 5.81 1.22 -7.95
N ARG A 115 5.23 1.23 -9.16
CA ARG A 115 5.10 0.05 -10.02
C ARG A 115 6.14 -0.01 -11.15
N ARG A 116 7.07 0.95 -11.18
CA ARG A 116 8.16 1.02 -12.18
C ARG A 116 7.65 1.06 -13.63
N ILE A 117 6.46 1.62 -13.86
CA ILE A 117 5.81 1.70 -15.17
C ILE A 117 6.73 2.38 -16.18
N GLY A 118 6.85 1.81 -17.39
CA GLY A 118 7.68 2.38 -18.46
C GLY A 118 9.18 2.21 -18.26
N THR A 119 9.62 1.37 -17.31
CA THR A 119 11.03 1.06 -17.07
C THR A 119 11.29 -0.44 -17.20
N LYS A 120 12.56 -0.86 -17.31
CA LYS A 120 12.93 -2.28 -17.35
C LYS A 120 12.60 -3.05 -16.06
N TRP A 121 12.35 -2.34 -14.95
CA TRP A 121 12.00 -2.94 -13.65
C TRP A 121 10.49 -2.97 -13.40
N GLN A 122 9.68 -2.69 -14.42
CA GLN A 122 8.22 -2.71 -14.34
C GLN A 122 7.74 -4.03 -13.71
N ILE A 123 6.95 -3.93 -12.63
CA ILE A 123 6.30 -5.11 -12.06
C ILE A 123 5.20 -5.58 -13.01
N GLN A 124 4.72 -6.82 -12.86
CA GLN A 124 3.58 -7.27 -13.65
C GLN A 124 2.39 -6.33 -13.44
N VAL A 125 1.82 -5.84 -14.53
CA VAL A 125 0.64 -4.97 -14.51
C VAL A 125 -0.28 -5.34 -15.67
N PRO A 126 -1.61 -5.18 -15.51
CA PRO A 126 -2.51 -5.31 -16.64
C PRO A 126 -2.12 -4.30 -17.73
N ALA A 127 -2.18 -4.72 -18.99
CA ALA A 127 -1.98 -3.80 -20.11
C ALA A 127 -3.08 -2.72 -20.09
N SER A 128 -2.70 -1.46 -20.33
CA SER A 128 -3.68 -0.43 -20.64
C SER A 128 -4.27 -0.73 -22.02
N THR A 129 -5.60 -0.72 -22.10
CA THR A 129 -6.33 -1.00 -23.35
C THR A 129 -6.59 0.25 -24.18
N GLU A 130 -6.32 1.44 -23.62
CA GLU A 130 -6.54 2.71 -24.31
C GLU A 130 -5.28 3.16 -25.05
N ASP A 131 -5.45 3.73 -26.24
CA ASP A 131 -4.37 4.30 -27.05
C ASP A 131 -4.13 5.79 -26.71
N SER A 132 -3.08 6.37 -27.28
CA SER A 132 -2.69 7.77 -27.05
C SER A 132 -3.50 8.76 -27.88
N SER A 133 -4.50 8.30 -28.65
CA SER A 133 -5.36 9.15 -29.47
C SER A 133 -6.22 10.08 -28.60
N ILE A 134 -6.73 11.16 -29.20
CA ILE A 134 -7.66 12.07 -28.49
C ILE A 134 -8.88 11.30 -27.97
N THR A 135 -9.44 10.42 -28.80
CA THR A 135 -10.58 9.57 -28.43
C THR A 135 -10.23 8.61 -27.29
N GLY A 136 -9.05 7.99 -27.33
CA GLY A 136 -8.56 7.11 -26.26
C GLY A 136 -8.37 7.85 -24.93
N ARG A 137 -7.82 9.07 -24.98
CA ARG A 137 -7.66 9.94 -23.80
C ARG A 137 -8.99 10.35 -23.19
N VAL A 138 -9.96 10.79 -24.00
CA VAL A 138 -11.30 11.15 -23.51
C VAL A 138 -11.99 9.94 -22.88
N ARG A 139 -11.90 8.77 -23.51
CA ARG A 139 -12.47 7.53 -22.96
C ARG A 139 -11.81 7.13 -21.65
N PHE A 140 -10.49 7.22 -21.56
CA PHE A 140 -9.73 6.98 -20.33
C PHE A 140 -10.21 7.88 -19.20
N LEU A 141 -10.26 9.20 -19.44
CA LEU A 141 -10.68 10.18 -18.45
C LEU A 141 -12.12 9.93 -17.98
N PHE A 142 -13.05 9.67 -18.90
CA PHE A 142 -14.43 9.38 -18.57
C PHE A 142 -14.55 8.12 -17.70
N ARG A 143 -13.87 7.02 -18.07
CA ARG A 143 -13.88 5.78 -17.28
C ARG A 143 -13.35 5.98 -15.87
N ARG A 144 -12.22 6.69 -15.73
CA ARG A 144 -11.63 7.00 -14.42
C ARG A 144 -12.52 7.92 -13.59
N LEU A 145 -13.18 8.89 -14.20
CA LEU A 145 -14.12 9.79 -13.52
C LEU A 145 -15.34 9.01 -12.99
N VAL A 146 -15.91 8.11 -13.79
CA VAL A 146 -17.03 7.25 -13.36
C VAL A 146 -16.62 6.38 -12.17
N VAL A 147 -15.43 5.77 -12.21
CA VAL A 147 -14.91 4.97 -11.09
C VAL A 147 -14.68 5.83 -9.86
N LEU A 148 -14.10 7.03 -10.01
CA LEU A 148 -13.89 7.97 -8.91
C LEU A 148 -15.21 8.37 -8.24
N ILE A 149 -16.23 8.70 -9.03
CA ILE A 149 -17.58 9.01 -8.53
C ILE A 149 -18.17 7.80 -7.80
N ALA A 150 -18.05 6.60 -8.36
CA ALA A 150 -18.54 5.38 -7.71
C ALA A 150 -17.82 5.12 -6.38
N CYS A 151 -16.49 5.28 -6.32
CA CYS A 151 -15.73 5.18 -5.08
C CYS A 151 -16.24 6.18 -4.03
N TYR A 152 -16.44 7.44 -4.43
CA TYR A 152 -16.98 8.48 -3.54
C TYR A 152 -18.36 8.10 -2.98
N LEU A 153 -19.30 7.70 -3.85
CA LEU A 153 -20.66 7.34 -3.43
C LEU A 153 -20.70 6.13 -2.49
N VAL A 154 -19.86 5.11 -2.73
CA VAL A 154 -19.77 3.94 -1.84
C VAL A 154 -19.20 4.34 -0.47
N MET A 155 -18.16 5.18 -0.44
CA MET A 155 -17.62 5.68 0.83
C MET A 155 -18.65 6.52 1.59
N ASP A 156 -19.36 7.41 0.90
CA ASP A 156 -20.40 8.25 1.49
C ASP A 156 -21.54 7.40 2.09
N LEU A 157 -21.97 6.37 1.36
CA LEU A 157 -22.97 5.41 1.84
C LEU A 157 -22.48 4.65 3.09
N CYS A 158 -21.24 4.17 3.10
CA CYS A 158 -20.66 3.53 4.28
C CYS A 158 -20.55 4.48 5.48
N ALA A 159 -20.29 5.76 5.22
CA ALA A 159 -20.15 6.82 6.22
C ALA A 159 -21.47 7.37 6.76
N ALA A 160 -22.58 7.14 6.05
CA ALA A 160 -23.92 7.56 6.47
C ALA A 160 -24.50 6.68 7.60
N GLY A 161 -23.94 5.50 7.82
CA GLY A 161 -24.34 4.60 8.90
C GLY A 161 -24.02 5.18 10.29
N PRO A 162 -24.75 4.75 11.34
CA PRO A 162 -24.41 5.12 12.71
C PRO A 162 -23.02 4.56 13.08
N PRO A 163 -22.30 5.23 13.99
CA PRO A 163 -21.06 4.67 14.52
C PRO A 163 -21.33 3.31 15.19
N PRO A 164 -20.39 2.36 15.13
CA PRO A 164 -20.55 1.06 15.78
C PRO A 164 -20.66 1.22 17.30
N ASP A 165 -21.44 0.35 17.95
CA ASP A 165 -21.49 0.28 19.41
C ASP A 165 -20.06 0.04 19.96
N PRO A 166 -19.54 0.91 20.86
CA PRO A 166 -18.24 0.73 21.49
C PRO A 166 -18.04 -0.66 22.13
N ASN A 167 -19.12 -1.28 22.63
CA ASN A 167 -19.08 -2.62 23.19
C ASN A 167 -18.79 -3.71 22.16
N MET A 168 -19.01 -3.47 20.86
CA MET A 168 -18.74 -4.42 19.78
C MET A 168 -17.29 -4.37 19.31
N ILE A 169 -16.61 -3.25 19.55
CA ILE A 169 -15.25 -2.98 19.07
C ILE A 169 -14.22 -2.93 20.20
N THR A 170 -14.41 -3.65 21.30
CA THR A 170 -13.44 -3.66 22.41
C THR A 170 -12.12 -4.35 22.02
N ARG A 171 -11.05 -4.06 22.78
CA ARG A 171 -9.73 -4.71 22.59
C ARG A 171 -9.78 -6.22 22.80
N GLU A 172 -10.67 -6.70 23.65
CA GLU A 172 -10.87 -8.13 23.88
C GLU A 172 -11.53 -8.80 22.67
N LYS A 173 -12.65 -8.21 22.19
CA LYS A 173 -13.46 -8.78 21.09
C LYS A 173 -12.75 -8.83 19.74
N GLN A 174 -11.73 -8.00 19.53
CA GLN A 174 -10.91 -8.08 18.31
C GLN A 174 -10.02 -9.34 18.28
N THR A 175 -9.73 -9.96 19.43
CA THR A 175 -8.74 -11.04 19.50
C THR A 175 -9.22 -12.34 18.88
N ILE A 176 -8.25 -13.17 18.48
CA ILE A 176 -8.51 -14.54 18.04
C ILE A 176 -8.99 -15.40 19.23
N SER A 177 -8.39 -15.21 20.40
CA SER A 177 -8.77 -15.94 21.62
C SER A 177 -10.23 -15.73 22.00
N TYR A 178 -10.76 -14.51 21.86
CA TYR A 178 -12.18 -14.23 22.11
C TYR A 178 -13.10 -15.02 21.17
N LEU A 179 -12.74 -15.13 19.89
CA LEU A 179 -13.52 -15.87 18.90
C LEU A 179 -13.57 -17.38 19.19
N PHE A 180 -12.48 -17.95 19.73
CA PHE A 180 -12.37 -19.38 20.01
C PHE A 180 -12.62 -19.75 21.48
N ALA A 181 -12.75 -18.78 22.37
CA ALA A 181 -13.21 -19.03 23.73
C ALA A 181 -14.67 -19.50 23.64
N GLY A 182 -14.92 -20.80 23.84
CA GLY A 182 -16.21 -21.45 23.60
C GLY A 182 -17.41 -20.93 24.40
N THR A 183 -17.23 -19.85 25.17
CA THR A 183 -18.26 -19.14 25.96
C THR A 183 -18.31 -17.64 25.67
N GLY A 184 -17.46 -17.11 24.79
CA GLY A 184 -17.20 -15.67 24.65
C GLY A 184 -17.98 -14.97 23.53
N ALA A 185 -17.92 -15.48 22.30
CA ALA A 185 -18.47 -14.78 21.14
C ALA A 185 -19.93 -15.13 20.86
N THR A 186 -20.82 -14.14 20.87
CA THR A 186 -22.23 -14.31 20.46
C THR A 186 -22.35 -14.40 18.93
N SER A 187 -23.46 -14.96 18.42
CA SER A 187 -23.72 -15.00 16.97
C SER A 187 -23.79 -13.60 16.35
N GLU A 188 -24.31 -12.63 17.09
CA GLU A 188 -24.36 -11.22 16.71
C GLU A 188 -22.96 -10.63 16.57
N GLU A 189 -22.06 -10.90 17.52
CA GLU A 189 -20.68 -10.42 17.49
C GLU A 189 -19.88 -11.05 16.34
N VAL A 190 -20.08 -12.34 16.08
CA VAL A 190 -19.47 -13.01 14.92
C VAL A 190 -20.00 -12.42 13.62
N GLY A 191 -21.31 -12.19 13.51
CA GLY A 191 -21.93 -11.54 12.35
C GLY A 191 -21.38 -10.14 12.12
N PHE A 192 -21.30 -9.33 13.17
CA PHE A 192 -20.72 -7.99 13.14
C PHE A 192 -19.25 -8.03 12.70
N ARG A 193 -18.45 -8.95 13.24
CA ARG A 193 -17.03 -9.14 12.87
C ARG A 193 -16.84 -9.48 11.40
N VAL A 194 -17.68 -10.36 10.85
CA VAL A 194 -17.66 -10.71 9.42
C VAL A 194 -18.05 -9.52 8.56
N ALA A 195 -19.17 -8.86 8.88
CA ALA A 195 -19.66 -7.72 8.11
C ALA A 195 -18.66 -6.56 8.11
N THR A 196 -18.15 -6.17 9.28
CA THR A 196 -17.15 -5.10 9.40
C THR A 196 -15.84 -5.44 8.71
N THR A 197 -15.39 -6.71 8.73
CA THR A 197 -14.21 -7.14 7.98
C THR A 197 -14.37 -6.89 6.48
N ILE A 198 -15.52 -7.30 5.90
CA ILE A 198 -15.80 -7.12 4.48
C ILE A 198 -15.89 -5.63 4.12
N VAL A 199 -16.69 -4.88 4.87
CA VAL A 199 -16.90 -3.43 4.64
C VAL A 199 -15.58 -2.66 4.77
N PHE A 200 -14.77 -2.98 5.79
CA PHE A 200 -13.49 -2.31 6.02
C PHE A 200 -12.49 -2.57 4.88
N LEU A 201 -12.38 -3.81 4.40
CA LEU A 201 -11.49 -4.13 3.28
C LEU A 201 -11.97 -3.51 1.96
N ILE A 202 -13.29 -3.45 1.73
CA ILE A 202 -13.86 -2.73 0.58
C ILE A 202 -13.49 -1.24 0.67
N ASN A 203 -13.71 -0.62 1.83
CA ASN A 203 -13.36 0.79 2.06
C ASN A 203 -11.87 1.07 1.84
N ALA A 204 -10.99 0.24 2.39
CA ALA A 204 -9.55 0.35 2.17
C ALA A 204 -9.19 0.24 0.67
N ALA A 205 -9.83 -0.68 -0.06
CA ALA A 205 -9.59 -0.85 -1.49
C ALA A 205 -10.09 0.35 -2.32
N ILE A 206 -11.32 0.83 -2.09
CA ILE A 206 -11.89 1.93 -2.88
C ILE A 206 -11.20 3.27 -2.61
N VAL A 207 -10.66 3.50 -1.40
CA VAL A 207 -9.83 4.68 -1.12
C VAL A 207 -8.58 4.66 -2.00
N VAL A 208 -7.89 3.52 -2.07
CA VAL A 208 -6.69 3.36 -2.90
C VAL A 208 -7.03 3.52 -4.40
N ILE A 209 -8.14 2.95 -4.87
CA ILE A 209 -8.62 3.13 -6.24
C ILE A 209 -8.92 4.60 -6.53
N GLY A 210 -9.73 5.25 -5.70
CA GLY A 210 -10.18 6.63 -5.92
C GLY A 210 -9.02 7.60 -5.96
N VAL A 211 -8.05 7.47 -5.04
CA VAL A 211 -6.85 8.32 -5.02
C VAL A 211 -6.01 8.08 -6.27
N TYR A 212 -5.83 6.81 -6.65
CA TYR A 212 -5.09 6.48 -7.87
C TYR A 212 -5.75 7.05 -9.12
N ASP A 213 -7.08 6.95 -9.24
CA ASP A 213 -7.83 7.44 -10.39
C ASP A 213 -7.87 8.97 -10.44
N LEU A 214 -7.95 9.64 -9.29
CA LEU A 214 -7.80 11.09 -9.20
C LEU A 214 -6.43 11.53 -9.72
N LEU A 215 -5.35 10.90 -9.24
CA LEU A 215 -3.99 11.20 -9.69
C LEU A 215 -3.82 10.94 -11.19
N ALA A 216 -4.41 9.86 -11.71
CA ALA A 216 -4.39 9.53 -13.13
C ALA A 216 -5.10 10.58 -13.99
N ILE A 217 -6.27 11.05 -13.54
CA ILE A 217 -7.04 12.10 -14.23
C ILE A 217 -6.20 13.38 -14.28
N VAL A 218 -5.67 13.83 -13.15
CA VAL A 218 -4.85 15.04 -13.08
C VAL A 218 -3.62 14.92 -13.98
N ALA A 219 -2.89 13.79 -13.91
CA ALA A 219 -1.70 13.58 -14.72
C ALA A 219 -1.98 13.59 -16.23
N VAL A 220 -3.05 12.90 -16.68
CA VAL A 220 -3.42 12.86 -18.11
C VAL A 220 -3.93 14.22 -18.61
N LEU A 221 -4.66 14.97 -17.78
CA LEU A 221 -5.05 16.36 -18.09
C LEU A 221 -3.81 17.28 -18.20
N CYS A 222 -2.77 17.03 -17.41
CA CYS A 222 -1.48 17.72 -17.49
C CYS A 222 -0.56 17.20 -18.61
N GLY A 223 -1.02 16.27 -19.44
CA GLY A 223 -0.31 15.81 -20.64
C GLY A 223 0.39 14.46 -20.54
N ASP A 224 0.26 13.73 -19.44
CA ASP A 224 0.72 12.34 -19.35
C ASP A 224 -0.10 11.41 -20.25
N GLN A 225 0.45 10.24 -20.54
CA GLN A 225 -0.16 9.24 -21.40
C GLN A 225 -1.07 8.29 -20.59
N PRO A 226 -2.26 7.91 -21.10
CA PRO A 226 -3.12 6.91 -20.45
C PRO A 226 -2.40 5.59 -20.13
N GLN A 227 -1.39 5.22 -20.91
CA GLN A 227 -0.60 3.99 -20.74
C GLN A 227 0.34 4.04 -19.53
N SER A 228 0.71 5.24 -19.07
CA SER A 228 1.47 5.44 -17.83
C SER A 228 0.65 5.06 -16.60
N TRP A 229 -0.68 4.93 -16.74
CA TRP A 229 -1.63 4.71 -15.66
C TRP A 229 -2.45 3.42 -15.84
N PRO A 230 -1.83 2.23 -15.82
CA PRO A 230 -2.57 0.97 -15.90
C PRO A 230 -3.44 0.75 -14.65
N PRO A 231 -4.51 -0.07 -14.71
CA PRO A 231 -5.35 -0.39 -13.55
C PRO A 231 -4.52 -0.78 -12.32
N ILE A 232 -4.90 -0.27 -11.14
CA ILE A 232 -4.12 -0.46 -9.90
C ILE A 232 -4.13 -1.92 -9.40
N TRP A 233 -5.26 -2.61 -9.58
CA TRP A 233 -5.41 -4.02 -9.25
C TRP A 233 -5.06 -4.92 -10.42
N GLN A 234 -4.37 -6.02 -10.11
CA GLN A 234 -4.07 -7.06 -11.07
C GLN A 234 -5.25 -8.04 -11.14
N GLY A 235 -5.99 -7.97 -12.25
CA GLY A 235 -7.04 -8.94 -12.57
C GLY A 235 -8.27 -8.88 -11.64
N TRP A 236 -9.01 -9.98 -11.60
CA TRP A 236 -10.24 -10.12 -10.82
C TRP A 236 -9.98 -10.83 -9.48
N PRO A 237 -10.83 -10.59 -8.45
CA PRO A 237 -10.82 -11.35 -7.19
C PRO A 237 -10.84 -12.88 -7.34
N SER A 238 -11.18 -13.38 -8.54
CA SER A 238 -11.20 -14.79 -8.92
C SER A 238 -9.85 -15.52 -8.77
N GLN A 239 -8.76 -14.80 -8.47
CA GLN A 239 -7.45 -15.37 -8.18
C GLN A 239 -7.09 -15.38 -6.69
N ALA A 240 -7.91 -14.81 -5.81
CA ALA A 240 -7.60 -14.56 -4.40
C ALA A 240 -7.99 -15.71 -3.45
N TYR A 241 -7.85 -16.96 -3.88
CA TYR A 241 -8.21 -18.15 -3.10
C TYR A 241 -7.06 -18.65 -2.17
N SER A 242 -6.07 -17.81 -1.89
CA SER A 242 -5.07 -18.03 -0.85
C SER A 242 -4.54 -16.66 -0.39
N VAL A 243 -4.12 -16.53 0.86
CA VAL A 243 -3.47 -15.37 1.48
C VAL A 243 -2.26 -14.96 0.65
N ARG A 244 -1.43 -15.93 0.23
CA ARG A 244 -0.30 -15.66 -0.68
C ARG A 244 -0.77 -14.99 -1.98
N ARG A 245 -1.84 -15.47 -2.60
CA ARG A 245 -2.36 -14.92 -3.87
C ARG A 245 -3.06 -13.58 -3.66
N PHE A 246 -3.79 -13.43 -2.57
CA PHE A 246 -4.48 -12.19 -2.20
C PHE A 246 -3.48 -11.03 -2.13
N TRP A 247 -2.39 -11.18 -1.37
CA TRP A 247 -1.35 -10.14 -1.27
C TRP A 247 -0.38 -10.12 -2.44
N GLY A 248 -0.05 -11.28 -3.00
CA GLY A 248 0.97 -11.43 -4.02
C GLY A 248 0.53 -11.01 -5.42
N ASN A 249 -0.73 -11.25 -5.77
CA ASN A 249 -1.23 -11.11 -7.14
C ASN A 249 -2.38 -10.13 -7.28
N TYR A 250 -3.12 -9.80 -6.21
CA TYR A 250 -4.35 -9.01 -6.34
C TYR A 250 -4.22 -7.65 -5.65
N TYR A 251 -3.91 -7.64 -4.35
CA TYR A 251 -3.94 -6.44 -3.52
C TYR A 251 -2.63 -5.64 -3.57
N HIS A 252 -2.76 -4.31 -3.50
CA HIS A 252 -1.74 -3.26 -3.33
C HIS A 252 -0.36 -3.47 -3.96
N GLN A 253 -0.34 -3.80 -5.25
CA GLN A 253 0.90 -4.13 -5.99
C GLN A 253 1.95 -3.00 -6.02
N GLY A 254 1.55 -1.74 -5.81
CA GLY A 254 2.49 -0.62 -5.63
C GLY A 254 3.49 -0.81 -4.49
N LEU A 255 3.13 -1.57 -3.44
CA LEU A 255 4.05 -1.80 -2.31
C LEU A 255 5.06 -2.91 -2.58
N ARG A 256 4.87 -3.71 -3.64
CA ARG A 256 5.58 -4.98 -3.82
C ARG A 256 7.10 -4.82 -3.76
N LYS A 257 7.65 -3.92 -4.58
CA LYS A 257 9.10 -3.67 -4.65
C LYS A 257 9.61 -2.89 -3.45
N ALA A 258 8.86 -1.87 -3.03
CA ALA A 258 9.21 -1.06 -1.86
C ALA A 258 9.33 -1.89 -0.58
N LEU A 259 8.56 -2.97 -0.44
CA LEU A 259 8.63 -3.85 0.73
C LEU A 259 9.62 -5.01 0.55
N SER A 260 9.56 -5.71 -0.60
CA SER A 260 10.38 -6.90 -0.79
C SER A 260 11.86 -6.56 -1.00
N GLY A 261 12.18 -5.46 -1.68
CA GLY A 261 13.57 -5.07 -1.95
C GLY A 261 14.40 -4.86 -0.68
N PRO A 262 13.99 -3.95 0.22
CA PRO A 262 14.67 -3.77 1.51
C PRO A 262 14.67 -5.04 2.36
N ALA A 263 13.58 -5.81 2.37
CA ALA A 263 13.52 -7.06 3.11
C ALA A 263 14.55 -8.09 2.58
N ASP A 264 14.64 -8.27 1.26
CA ASP A 264 15.60 -9.15 0.62
C ASP A 264 17.03 -8.73 0.96
N TRP A 265 17.32 -7.43 0.84
CA TRP A 265 18.65 -6.86 1.13
C TRP A 265 19.07 -7.06 2.58
N ILE A 266 18.19 -6.77 3.56
CA ILE A 266 18.50 -6.95 4.98
C ILE A 266 18.75 -8.43 5.30
N ILE A 267 17.90 -9.33 4.80
CA ILE A 267 18.02 -10.77 5.10
C ILE A 267 19.28 -11.36 4.46
N ASP A 268 19.68 -10.89 3.27
CA ASP A 268 20.90 -11.35 2.60
C ASP A 268 22.18 -11.05 3.42
N LEU A 269 22.16 -10.06 4.32
CA LEU A 269 23.29 -9.74 5.20
C LEU A 269 23.51 -10.79 6.31
N VAL A 270 22.48 -11.57 6.64
CA VAL A 270 22.48 -12.44 7.83
C VAL A 270 22.14 -13.89 7.53
N ILE A 271 21.39 -14.18 6.45
CA ILE A 271 20.91 -15.52 6.11
C ILE A 271 21.16 -15.83 4.63
N PRO A 272 21.93 -16.89 4.30
CA PRO A 272 22.16 -17.32 2.93
C PRO A 272 20.86 -17.63 2.18
N ARG A 273 20.83 -17.33 0.88
CA ARG A 273 19.70 -17.65 -0.01
C ARG A 273 19.55 -19.18 -0.17
N GLY A 274 18.33 -19.61 -0.53
CA GLY A 274 18.03 -21.00 -0.86
C GLY A 274 17.43 -21.84 0.27
N THR A 275 17.41 -21.35 1.51
CA THR A 275 16.80 -22.07 2.65
C THR A 275 15.37 -21.62 2.93
N LEU A 276 14.57 -22.49 3.59
CA LEU A 276 13.21 -22.14 4.04
C LEU A 276 13.21 -20.98 5.04
N ILE A 277 14.20 -20.95 5.95
CA ILE A 277 14.40 -19.86 6.90
C ILE A 277 14.56 -18.55 6.13
N SER A 278 15.47 -18.53 5.16
CA SER A 278 15.73 -17.38 4.29
C SER A 278 14.46 -16.90 3.58
N ARG A 279 13.65 -17.82 3.04
CA ARG A 279 12.39 -17.51 2.34
C ARG A 279 11.35 -16.87 3.27
N TYR A 280 11.14 -17.44 4.46
CA TYR A 280 10.12 -16.95 5.39
C TYR A 280 10.57 -15.72 6.16
N SER A 281 11.86 -15.54 6.45
CA SER A 281 12.39 -14.31 7.04
C SER A 281 12.21 -13.11 6.12
N ARG A 282 12.46 -13.25 4.80
CA ARG A 282 12.17 -12.19 3.82
C ARG A 282 10.68 -11.84 3.76
N LEU A 283 9.84 -12.87 3.76
CA LEU A 283 8.39 -12.68 3.76
C LEU A 283 7.89 -11.97 5.02
N ALA A 284 8.35 -12.41 6.19
CA ALA A 284 8.01 -11.82 7.48
C ALA A 284 8.48 -10.37 7.57
N LEU A 285 9.71 -10.08 7.15
CA LEU A 285 10.26 -8.73 7.16
C LEU A 285 9.51 -7.80 6.19
N ALA A 286 9.16 -8.27 4.99
CA ALA A 286 8.37 -7.47 4.05
C ALA A 286 6.99 -7.08 4.62
N PHE A 287 6.31 -8.02 5.29
CA PHE A 287 5.04 -7.76 5.97
C PHE A 287 5.20 -6.88 7.22
N PHE A 288 6.29 -7.03 7.97
CA PHE A 288 6.59 -6.15 9.10
C PHE A 288 6.84 -4.70 8.65
N LEU A 289 7.59 -4.50 7.55
CA LEU A 289 7.75 -3.19 6.94
C LEU A 289 6.39 -2.61 6.52
N SER A 290 5.50 -3.42 5.94
CA SER A 290 4.12 -3.01 5.65
C SER A 290 3.37 -2.59 6.91
N ALA A 291 3.56 -3.32 8.01
CA ALA A 291 2.93 -3.04 9.28
C ALA A 291 3.37 -1.68 9.84
N MET A 292 4.65 -1.36 9.74
CA MET A 292 5.21 -0.06 10.11
C MET A 292 4.58 1.06 9.29
N LEU A 293 4.46 0.91 7.96
CA LEU A 293 3.83 1.91 7.08
C LEU A 293 2.42 2.30 7.55
N HIS A 294 1.63 1.31 7.97
CA HIS A 294 0.24 1.51 8.38
C HIS A 294 0.09 1.97 9.84
N HIS A 295 1.11 1.78 10.68
CA HIS A 295 1.07 2.18 12.09
C HIS A 295 1.41 3.67 12.31
N GLN A 296 2.12 4.32 11.38
CA GLN A 296 2.63 5.69 11.60
C GLN A 296 1.56 6.74 11.93
N ALA A 297 0.31 6.53 11.50
CA ALA A 297 -0.81 7.43 11.78
C ALA A 297 -1.56 7.10 13.08
N GLU A 298 -1.25 5.97 13.70
CA GLU A 298 -2.01 5.37 14.80
C GLU A 298 -1.16 5.44 16.07
N ARG A 299 -1.41 6.48 16.88
CA ARG A 299 -0.54 6.84 18.01
C ARG A 299 -0.45 5.77 19.11
N SER A 300 -1.57 5.14 19.47
CA SER A 300 -1.68 4.26 20.65
C SER A 300 -2.25 2.88 20.36
N GLU A 301 -2.71 2.64 19.13
CA GLU A 301 -3.25 1.35 18.70
C GLU A 301 -2.19 0.60 17.88
N THR A 302 -1.97 -0.67 18.22
CA THR A 302 -0.96 -1.52 17.58
C THR A 302 -1.59 -2.62 16.71
N GLY A 303 -2.90 -2.54 16.47
CA GLY A 303 -3.64 -3.58 15.76
C GLY A 303 -3.18 -3.81 14.33
N GLN A 304 -2.72 -2.76 13.64
CA GLN A 304 -2.09 -2.84 12.32
C GLN A 304 -0.81 -3.69 12.37
N LEU A 305 -0.02 -3.55 13.44
CA LEU A 305 1.22 -4.31 13.63
C LEU A 305 0.96 -5.80 13.69
N ILE A 306 -0.07 -6.18 14.44
CA ILE A 306 -0.51 -7.57 14.57
C ILE A 306 -1.03 -8.07 13.21
N PHE A 307 -1.98 -7.35 12.61
CA PHE A 307 -2.61 -7.76 11.35
C PHE A 307 -1.58 -8.00 10.24
N PHE A 308 -0.74 -7.00 9.92
CA PHE A 308 0.18 -7.11 8.79
C PHE A 308 1.31 -8.10 9.08
N SER A 309 1.88 -8.11 10.29
CA SER A 309 2.98 -9.04 10.61
C SER A 309 2.53 -10.51 10.61
N SER A 310 1.27 -10.78 10.95
CA SER A 310 0.72 -12.15 10.94
C SER A 310 0.58 -12.73 9.53
N GLN A 311 0.54 -11.94 8.46
CA GLN A 311 0.28 -12.47 7.11
C GLN A 311 1.34 -13.49 6.64
N ALA A 312 2.58 -13.34 7.08
CA ALA A 312 3.63 -14.32 6.80
C ALA A 312 3.32 -15.69 7.42
N LEU A 313 2.75 -15.73 8.63
CA LEU A 313 2.31 -16.97 9.28
C LEU A 313 1.17 -17.63 8.50
N GLY A 314 0.19 -16.86 8.03
CA GLY A 314 -0.90 -17.38 7.21
C GLY A 314 -0.38 -18.09 5.96
N ILE A 315 0.61 -17.48 5.31
CA ILE A 315 1.27 -18.06 4.14
C ILE A 315 2.10 -19.32 4.50
N MET A 316 2.76 -19.35 5.66
CA MET A 316 3.48 -20.54 6.13
C MET A 316 2.52 -21.71 6.42
N LEU A 317 1.36 -21.42 7.00
CA LEU A 317 0.30 -22.41 7.22
C LEU A 317 -0.25 -22.93 5.89
N GLU A 318 -0.48 -22.05 4.91
CA GLU A 318 -0.88 -22.45 3.55
C GLU A 318 0.14 -23.38 2.89
N ASP A 319 1.41 -23.00 2.90
CA ASP A 319 2.48 -23.79 2.30
C ASP A 319 2.60 -25.16 3.00
N THR A 320 2.40 -25.22 4.32
CA THR A 320 2.41 -26.47 5.09
C THR A 320 1.21 -27.35 4.76
N ALA A 321 0.00 -26.78 4.74
CA ALA A 321 -1.22 -27.49 4.37
C ALA A 321 -1.15 -28.02 2.94
N HIS A 322 -0.66 -27.21 2.00
CA HIS A 322 -0.47 -27.64 0.61
C HIS A 322 0.55 -28.78 0.50
N LYS A 323 1.65 -28.71 1.26
CA LYS A 323 2.64 -29.79 1.30
C LYS A 323 2.04 -31.10 1.84
N LEU A 324 1.32 -31.05 2.96
CA LEU A 324 0.66 -32.23 3.53
C LEU A 324 -0.38 -32.81 2.58
N TYR A 325 -1.18 -31.95 1.95
CA TYR A 325 -2.17 -32.34 0.95
C TYR A 325 -1.53 -32.95 -0.31
N SER A 326 -0.36 -32.48 -0.73
CA SER A 326 0.35 -33.06 -1.88
C SER A 326 0.83 -34.51 -1.65
N PHE A 327 0.94 -34.93 -0.38
CA PHE A 327 1.22 -36.32 -0.01
C PHE A 327 -0.06 -37.17 0.16
N SER A 328 -1.25 -36.56 0.10
CA SER A 328 -2.52 -37.28 0.22
C SER A 328 -2.81 -38.08 -1.05
N PRO A 329 -3.25 -39.34 -0.93
CA PRO A 329 -3.72 -40.13 -2.08
C PRO A 329 -5.05 -39.60 -2.63
N VAL A 330 -5.79 -38.82 -1.83
CA VAL A 330 -7.05 -38.19 -2.23
C VAL A 330 -6.78 -36.79 -2.74
N GLN A 331 -7.11 -36.56 -4.00
CA GLN A 331 -7.07 -35.26 -4.66
C GLN A 331 -8.50 -34.79 -4.94
N LEU A 332 -8.83 -33.60 -4.46
CA LEU A 332 -10.12 -32.95 -4.65
C LEU A 332 -10.20 -32.32 -6.06
N PRO A 333 -11.41 -32.20 -6.62
CA PRO A 333 -11.64 -31.38 -7.79
C PRO A 333 -11.19 -29.94 -7.56
N ARG A 334 -10.55 -29.35 -8.57
CA ARG A 334 -9.99 -27.97 -8.53
C ARG A 334 -10.99 -26.90 -8.08
N GLN A 335 -12.28 -27.08 -8.36
CA GLN A 335 -13.33 -26.15 -7.93
C GLN A 335 -13.50 -26.18 -6.40
N ILE A 336 -13.45 -27.37 -5.79
CA ILE A 336 -13.56 -27.56 -4.35
C ILE A 336 -12.30 -27.00 -3.67
N GLU A 337 -11.11 -27.28 -4.20
CA GLU A 337 -9.86 -26.69 -3.68
C GLU A 337 -9.91 -25.16 -3.68
N ARG A 338 -10.43 -24.55 -4.75
CA ARG A 338 -10.61 -23.10 -4.81
C ARG A 338 -11.63 -22.60 -3.80
N ALA A 339 -12.76 -23.28 -3.65
CA ALA A 339 -13.79 -22.91 -2.67
C ALA A 339 -13.23 -22.96 -1.23
N LEU A 340 -12.50 -24.03 -0.89
CA LEU A 340 -11.79 -24.16 0.39
C LEU A 340 -10.74 -23.05 0.57
N GLY A 341 -10.02 -22.71 -0.49
CA GLY A 341 -9.06 -21.60 -0.47
C GLY A 341 -9.71 -20.24 -0.20
N TYR A 342 -10.85 -19.95 -0.83
CA TYR A 342 -11.62 -18.73 -0.53
C TYR A 342 -12.15 -18.71 0.91
N LEU A 343 -12.67 -19.84 1.38
CA LEU A 343 -13.13 -19.97 2.76
C LEU A 343 -11.98 -19.74 3.74
N TRP A 344 -10.80 -20.32 3.48
CA TRP A 344 -9.60 -20.10 4.28
C TRP A 344 -9.19 -18.62 4.30
N VAL A 345 -9.15 -17.94 3.17
CA VAL A 345 -8.83 -16.50 3.11
C VAL A 345 -9.85 -15.69 3.92
N LEU A 346 -11.14 -15.98 3.77
CA LEU A 346 -12.19 -15.30 4.54
C LEU A 346 -12.01 -15.51 6.04
N VAL A 347 -11.82 -16.76 6.49
CA VAL A 347 -11.59 -17.08 7.90
C VAL A 347 -10.32 -16.38 8.42
N TRP A 348 -9.23 -16.43 7.66
CA TRP A 348 -7.98 -15.76 8.00
C TRP A 348 -8.15 -14.25 8.19
N LEU A 349 -8.87 -13.60 7.27
CA LEU A 349 -9.16 -12.17 7.33
C LEU A 349 -10.12 -11.84 8.49
N VAL A 350 -11.19 -12.61 8.70
CA VAL A 350 -12.11 -12.40 9.83
C VAL A 350 -11.39 -12.55 11.18
N CYS A 351 -10.41 -13.45 11.28
CA CYS A 351 -9.60 -13.61 12.48
C CYS A 351 -8.68 -12.40 12.74
N LEU A 352 -8.13 -11.76 11.70
CA LEU A 352 -7.05 -10.76 11.88
C LEU A 352 -7.44 -9.32 11.55
N VAL A 353 -8.32 -9.06 10.58
CA VAL A 353 -8.75 -7.71 10.21
C VAL A 353 -9.31 -6.93 11.40
N PRO A 354 -10.06 -7.51 12.35
CA PRO A 354 -10.54 -6.79 13.53
C PRO A 354 -9.45 -6.14 14.38
N TYR A 355 -8.23 -6.68 14.41
CA TYR A 355 -7.12 -5.97 15.04
C TYR A 355 -6.88 -4.62 14.36
N TRP A 356 -6.90 -4.56 13.03
CA TRP A 356 -6.77 -3.30 12.30
C TRP A 356 -8.05 -2.46 12.33
N SER A 357 -9.19 -3.03 11.96
CA SER A 357 -10.43 -2.29 11.78
C SER A 357 -10.98 -1.76 13.10
N TYR A 358 -10.99 -2.54 14.19
CA TYR A 358 -11.52 -2.07 15.47
C TYR A 358 -10.60 -1.04 16.09
N SER A 359 -9.27 -1.22 15.99
CA SER A 359 -8.31 -0.18 16.37
C SER A 359 -8.57 1.13 15.64
N THR A 360 -8.78 1.08 14.32
CA THR A 360 -9.09 2.28 13.52
C THR A 360 -10.42 2.92 13.92
N MET A 361 -11.45 2.11 14.15
CA MET A 361 -12.77 2.61 14.58
C MET A 361 -12.73 3.27 15.96
N ARG A 362 -11.91 2.76 16.89
CA ARG A 362 -11.73 3.34 18.24
C ARG A 362 -10.96 4.66 18.23
N THR A 363 -10.14 4.94 17.21
CA THR A 363 -9.33 6.17 17.11
C THR A 363 -9.98 7.26 16.25
N MET A 364 -11.18 7.01 15.71
CA MET A 364 -11.97 8.01 15.01
C MET A 364 -12.60 8.98 16.03
N ASP A 365 -12.00 10.17 16.16
CA ASP A 365 -12.42 11.18 17.15
C ASP A 365 -13.65 11.98 16.70
N ASP A 366 -13.65 12.44 15.45
CA ASP A 366 -14.78 13.15 14.85
C ASP A 366 -15.12 12.45 13.54
N PRO A 367 -16.24 11.70 13.51
CA PRO A 367 -16.60 10.99 12.32
C PRO A 367 -16.77 11.97 11.17
N VAL A 368 -17.29 13.20 11.30
CA VAL A 368 -17.44 14.13 10.16
C VAL A 368 -16.09 14.62 9.62
N ARG A 369 -15.15 14.98 10.50
CA ARG A 369 -13.80 15.43 10.11
C ARG A 369 -12.97 14.31 9.49
N ASP A 370 -13.11 13.09 10.00
CA ASP A 370 -12.32 11.92 9.63
C ASP A 370 -13.02 11.05 8.56
N ARG A 371 -14.23 11.43 8.10
CA ARG A 371 -15.13 10.65 7.21
C ARG A 371 -14.67 10.50 5.76
N ALA A 372 -13.81 11.38 5.24
CA ALA A 372 -13.29 11.21 3.87
C ALA A 372 -11.99 11.98 3.59
N THR A 373 -11.01 11.29 3.00
CA THR A 373 -9.82 11.89 2.37
C THR A 373 -10.20 12.94 1.32
N PHE A 374 -11.38 12.81 0.71
CA PHE A 374 -11.85 13.68 -0.37
C PHE A 374 -12.54 14.97 0.08
N GLU A 375 -13.02 15.06 1.33
CA GLU A 375 -13.66 16.29 1.86
C GLU A 375 -12.67 17.45 2.03
N ILE A 376 -11.36 17.15 2.12
CA ILE A 376 -10.29 18.16 2.06
C ILE A 376 -10.36 18.95 0.74
N PHE A 377 -10.73 18.30 -0.37
CA PHE A 377 -10.85 18.97 -1.66
C PHE A 377 -12.11 19.83 -1.78
N LYS A 378 -13.17 19.55 -0.99
CA LYS A 378 -14.33 20.44 -0.89
C LYS A 378 -13.94 21.82 -0.38
N LYS A 379 -13.04 21.89 0.61
CA LYS A 379 -12.48 23.16 1.12
C LYS A 379 -11.56 23.89 0.13
N VAL A 380 -10.93 23.16 -0.79
CA VAL A 380 -10.06 23.73 -1.83
C VAL A 380 -10.88 24.22 -3.04
N LEU A 381 -12.02 23.59 -3.31
CA LEU A 381 -12.95 23.96 -4.39
C LEU A 381 -14.05 24.93 -3.96
N SER A 382 -14.25 25.13 -2.65
CA SER A 382 -15.19 26.11 -2.08
C SER A 382 -14.55 27.45 -1.72
N LYS A 383 -13.32 27.68 -2.17
CA LYS A 383 -12.67 28.99 -2.20
C LYS A 383 -12.41 29.33 -3.67
#